data_AF-A0A7S2DTU0-F1
#
_entry.id   AF-A0A7S2DTU0-F1
#
_cell.length_a   1.000
_cell.length_b   1.000
_cell.length_c   1.000
_cell.angle_alpha   90.00
_cell.angle_beta   90.00
_cell.angle_gamma   90.00
#
_symmetry.space_group_name_H-M   'P 1'
#
loop_
_entity.id
_entity.type
_entity.pdbx_description
1 polymer ?
#
loop_
_entity_poly.entity_id
_entity_poly.type
_entity_poly.pdbx_seq_one_letter_code
_entity_poly.pdbx_strand_id
1 'polypeptide(L)'
;TGGNDWSVYFVALERLPLPFRVLFLVYVSFSLFAVLNIVTGVFVDSALQSNCEDKIITAHEELEIKKNYLQAMREIFEEMDDYDAGVVSLEQFELKLADDRVIAYFNAMGLNIADAKKLFTLLDCDQSGSVDIEEFVGGCYALQGESRALDMKIMECQVHILHESFVSFASTLQQVEEQVSRLISIRTL
;
A
#
# COMPACT_ATOMS: atom_id res chain seq x y z
N THR A 1 -25.10 30.45 34.24
CA THR A 1 -25.65 31.56 35.05
C THR A 1 -27.09 31.28 35.48
N GLY A 2 -27.34 30.22 36.25
CA GLY A 2 -28.72 29.94 36.72
C GLY A 2 -28.92 28.84 37.75
N GLY A 3 -27.87 28.25 38.33
CA GLY A 3 -28.01 27.25 39.39
C GLY A 3 -27.46 27.79 40.71
N ASN A 4 -28.24 27.69 41.79
CA ASN A 4 -27.71 27.88 43.14
C ASN A 4 -26.86 26.66 43.53
N ASP A 5 -25.84 26.88 44.36
CA ASP A 5 -25.03 25.80 44.89
C ASP A 5 -25.89 24.78 45.66
N TRP A 6 -25.61 23.49 45.45
CA TRP A 6 -26.26 22.39 46.17
C TRP A 6 -26.15 22.52 47.69
N SER A 7 -25.13 23.24 48.18
CA SER A 7 -24.93 23.58 49.58
C SER A 7 -26.07 24.43 50.17
N VAL A 8 -26.66 25.36 49.39
CA VAL A 8 -27.76 26.22 49.84
C VAL A 8 -29.00 25.37 50.15
N TYR A 9 -29.27 24.38 49.31
CA TYR A 9 -30.37 23.43 49.53
C TYR A 9 -30.05 22.46 50.67
N PHE A 10 -28.81 22.00 50.79
CA PHE A 10 -28.38 21.15 51.89
C PHE A 10 -28.55 21.84 53.27
N VAL A 11 -28.20 23.13 53.38
CA VAL A 11 -28.41 23.93 54.60
C VAL A 11 -29.90 24.05 54.95
N ALA A 12 -30.78 24.20 53.96
CA ALA A 12 -32.23 24.21 54.20
C ALA A 12 -32.74 22.85 54.74
N LEU A 13 -32.08 21.74 54.37
CA LEU A 13 -32.37 20.38 54.85
C LEU A 13 -31.77 20.06 56.24
N GLU A 14 -30.97 20.95 56.83
CA GLU A 14 -30.30 20.70 58.11
C GLU A 14 -31.29 20.49 59.28
N ARG A 15 -32.47 21.11 59.18
CA ARG A 15 -33.57 20.98 60.16
C ARG A 15 -34.31 19.64 60.08
N LEU A 16 -34.04 18.81 59.07
CA LEU A 16 -34.71 17.53 58.85
C LEU A 16 -33.93 16.34 59.44
N PRO A 17 -34.61 15.22 59.74
CA PRO A 17 -33.97 13.98 60.17
C PRO A 17 -32.88 13.52 59.20
N LEU A 18 -31.83 12.87 59.74
CA LEU A 18 -30.69 12.33 58.99
C LEU A 18 -31.03 11.58 57.68
N PRO A 19 -32.04 10.70 57.60
CA PRO A 19 -32.31 9.95 56.36
C PRO A 19 -32.57 10.84 55.15
N PHE A 20 -33.25 11.98 55.31
CA PHE A 20 -33.51 12.90 54.20
C PHE A 20 -32.24 13.58 53.68
N ARG A 21 -31.30 13.87 54.58
CA ARG A 21 -29.99 14.45 54.24
C ARG A 21 -29.11 13.45 53.50
N VAL A 22 -29.07 12.21 53.97
CA VAL A 22 -28.31 11.13 53.32
C VAL A 22 -28.89 10.84 51.93
N LEU A 23 -30.22 10.75 51.79
CA LEU A 23 -30.88 10.55 50.51
C LEU A 23 -30.54 11.67 49.51
N PHE A 24 -30.54 12.92 49.97
CA PHE A 24 -30.15 14.07 49.14
C PHE A 24 -28.70 14.00 48.67
N LEU A 25 -27.76 13.64 49.56
CA LEU A 25 -26.35 13.48 49.19
C LEU A 25 -26.12 12.33 48.20
N VAL A 26 -26.83 11.21 48.38
CA VAL A 26 -26.79 10.09 47.41
C VAL A 26 -27.34 10.54 46.06
N TYR A 27 -28.46 11.26 46.05
CA TYR A 27 -29.04 11.81 44.83
C TYR A 27 -28.08 12.76 44.10
N VAL A 28 -27.44 13.69 44.81
CA VAL A 28 -26.47 14.63 44.22
C VAL A 28 -25.24 13.88 43.70
N SER A 29 -24.69 12.95 44.48
CA SER A 29 -23.52 12.16 44.09
C SER A 29 -23.80 11.33 42.84
N PHE A 30 -24.96 10.66 42.81
CA PHE A 30 -25.41 9.90 41.65
C PHE A 30 -25.63 10.79 40.43
N SER A 31 -26.25 11.96 40.60
CA SER A 31 -26.50 12.91 39.50
C SER A 31 -25.19 13.45 38.92
N LEU A 32 -24.21 13.81 39.76
CA LEU A 32 -22.89 14.25 39.31
C LEU A 32 -22.14 13.13 38.57
N PHE A 33 -22.19 11.91 39.10
CA PHE A 33 -21.57 10.75 38.46
C PHE A 33 -22.22 10.43 37.11
N ALA A 34 -23.56 10.49 37.03
CA ALA A 34 -24.31 10.28 35.80
C ALA A 34 -23.95 11.33 34.73
N VAL A 35 -23.93 12.61 35.11
CA VAL A 35 -23.54 13.69 34.18
C VAL A 35 -22.10 13.53 33.73
N LEU A 36 -21.17 13.22 34.64
CA LEU A 36 -19.76 13.01 34.30
C LEU A 36 -19.59 11.85 33.31
N ASN A 37 -20.30 10.74 33.52
CA ASN A 37 -20.25 9.58 32.63
C ASN A 37 -20.86 9.87 31.25
N ILE A 38 -21.97 10.63 31.19
CA ILE A 38 -22.57 11.05 29.92
C ILE A 38 -21.59 11.92 29.14
N VAL A 39 -21.00 12.93 29.80
CA VAL A 39 -20.03 13.84 29.18
C VAL A 39 -18.80 13.07 28.71
N THR A 40 -18.26 12.19 29.56
CA THR A 40 -17.12 11.32 29.21
C THR A 40 -17.47 10.42 28.03
N GLY A 41 -18.68 9.86 27.99
CA GLY A 41 -19.15 9.04 26.87
C GLY A 41 -19.14 9.80 25.55
N VAL A 42 -19.66 11.04 25.53
CA VAL A 42 -19.66 11.89 24.33
C VAL A 42 -18.24 12.25 23.88
N PHE A 43 -17.34 12.55 24.82
CA PHE A 43 -15.94 12.85 24.48
C PHE A 43 -15.19 11.63 23.93
N VAL A 44 -15.41 10.45 24.51
CA VAL A 44 -14.82 9.20 24.02
C VAL A 44 -15.33 8.88 22.61
N ASP A 45 -16.63 9.02 22.37
CA ASP A 45 -17.24 8.78 21.06
C ASP A 45 -16.67 9.75 20.00
N SER A 46 -16.59 11.05 20.33
CA SER A 46 -15.99 12.07 19.46
C SER A 46 -14.51 11.79 19.16
N ALA A 47 -13.74 11.37 20.17
CA ALA A 47 -12.33 11.03 20.00
C ALA A 47 -12.14 9.76 19.16
N LEU A 48 -12.99 8.75 19.31
CA LEU A 48 -12.96 7.53 18.50
C LEU A 48 -13.37 7.80 17.04
N GLN A 49 -14.39 8.64 16.82
CA GLN A 49 -14.85 8.99 15.48
C GLN A 49 -13.80 9.77 14.70
N SER A 50 -13.17 10.79 15.30
CA SER A 50 -12.08 11.55 14.66
C SER A 50 -10.94 10.63 14.22
N ASN A 51 -10.51 9.70 15.08
CA ASN A 51 -9.45 8.75 14.72
C ASN A 51 -9.84 7.81 13.56
N CYS A 52 -11.13 7.52 13.38
CA CYS A 52 -11.61 6.66 12.30
C CYS A 52 -11.70 7.44 10.99
N GLU A 53 -12.31 8.62 11.02
CA GLU A 53 -12.44 9.51 9.86
C GLU A 53 -11.06 9.89 9.30
N ASP A 54 -10.12 10.26 10.16
CA ASP A 54 -8.75 10.59 9.76
C ASP A 54 -8.06 9.42 9.03
N LYS A 55 -8.26 8.18 9.49
CA LYS A 55 -7.70 6.99 8.85
C LYS A 55 -8.34 6.69 7.50
N ILE A 56 -9.66 6.85 7.39
CA ILE A 56 -10.40 6.60 6.14
C ILE A 56 -10.00 7.66 5.09
N ILE A 57 -9.92 8.93 5.50
CA ILE A 57 -9.48 10.03 4.63
C ILE A 57 -8.06 9.78 4.14
N THR A 58 -7.13 9.48 5.05
CA THR A 58 -5.73 9.20 4.69
C THR A 58 -5.62 8.04 3.70
N ALA A 59 -6.33 6.93 3.96
CA ALA A 59 -6.33 5.78 3.06
C ALA A 59 -6.91 6.11 1.67
N HIS A 60 -7.93 6.96 1.60
CA HIS A 60 -8.53 7.37 0.33
C HIS A 60 -7.57 8.27 -0.47
N GLU A 61 -6.89 9.21 0.19
CA GLU A 61 -5.89 10.07 -0.42
C GLU A 61 -4.72 9.25 -1.01
N GLU A 62 -4.21 8.27 -0.26
CA GLU A 62 -3.14 7.38 -0.74
C GLU A 62 -3.57 6.58 -1.98
N LEU A 63 -4.81 6.08 -2.01
CA LEU A 63 -5.34 5.35 -3.15
C LEU A 63 -5.50 6.22 -4.40
N GLU A 64 -5.97 7.46 -4.25
CA GLU A 64 -6.10 8.41 -5.36
C GLU A 64 -4.72 8.83 -5.90
N ILE A 65 -3.75 9.08 -5.02
CA ILE A 65 -2.35 9.35 -5.42
C ILE A 65 -1.81 8.18 -6.25
N LYS A 66 -1.98 6.94 -5.75
CA LYS A 66 -1.55 5.74 -6.45
C LYS A 66 -2.23 5.61 -7.82
N LYS A 67 -3.53 5.84 -7.90
CA LYS A 67 -4.30 5.74 -9.15
C LYS A 67 -3.82 6.77 -10.18
N ASN A 68 -3.63 8.01 -9.77
CA ASN A 68 -3.13 9.07 -10.66
C ASN A 68 -1.72 8.74 -11.16
N TYR A 69 -0.87 8.18 -10.31
CA TYR A 69 0.46 7.72 -10.71
C TYR A 69 0.41 6.60 -11.75
N LEU A 70 -0.40 5.56 -11.50
CA LEU A 70 -0.56 4.44 -12.44
C LEU A 70 -1.10 4.93 -13.78
N GLN A 71 -2.04 5.89 -13.76
CA GLN A 71 -2.58 6.46 -14.99
C GLN A 71 -1.51 7.23 -15.77
N ALA A 72 -0.74 8.11 -15.11
CA ALA A 72 0.34 8.86 -15.77
C ALA A 72 1.40 7.93 -16.38
N MET A 73 1.72 6.81 -15.72
CA MET A 73 2.66 5.82 -16.26
C MET A 73 2.12 5.09 -17.48
N ARG A 74 0.81 4.77 -17.50
CA ARG A 74 0.17 4.18 -18.69
C ARG A 74 0.20 5.14 -19.87
N GLU A 75 -0.09 6.41 -19.65
CA GLU A 75 -0.04 7.45 -20.69
C GLU A 75 1.38 7.58 -21.29
N ILE A 76 2.43 7.52 -20.46
CA ILE A 76 3.82 7.55 -20.94
C ILE A 76 4.17 6.28 -21.72
N PHE A 77 3.72 5.11 -21.25
CA PHE A 77 3.95 3.85 -21.95
C PHE A 77 3.30 3.86 -23.33
N GLU A 78 2.06 4.34 -23.43
CA GLU A 78 1.35 4.52 -24.71
C GLU A 78 2.06 5.52 -25.64
N GLU A 79 2.68 6.57 -25.10
CA GLU A 79 3.50 7.50 -25.91
C GLU A 79 4.82 6.84 -26.38
N MET A 80 5.34 5.84 -25.67
CA MET A 80 6.55 5.10 -26.06
C MET A 80 6.27 3.98 -27.06
N ASP A 81 5.12 3.30 -26.94
CA ASP A 81 4.70 2.21 -27.82
C ASP A 81 4.10 2.72 -29.13
N ASP A 82 4.95 3.22 -30.03
CA ASP A 82 4.56 3.76 -31.33
C ASP A 82 3.81 2.76 -32.24
N TYR A 83 3.88 1.46 -31.95
CA TYR A 83 3.28 0.40 -32.76
C TYR A 83 2.06 -0.27 -32.13
N ASP A 84 1.63 0.16 -30.93
CA ASP A 84 0.55 -0.49 -30.14
C ASP A 84 0.78 -2.00 -30.04
N ALA A 85 2.05 -2.39 -29.87
CA ALA A 85 2.47 -3.78 -29.75
C ALA A 85 2.19 -4.34 -28.35
N GLY A 86 1.87 -3.48 -27.38
CA GLY A 86 1.75 -3.79 -25.96
C GLY A 86 3.10 -3.97 -25.26
N VAL A 87 4.21 -3.70 -25.96
CA VAL A 87 5.58 -3.90 -25.50
C VAL A 87 6.50 -2.83 -26.06
N VAL A 88 7.50 -2.41 -25.28
CA VAL A 88 8.50 -1.42 -25.69
C VAL A 88 9.87 -2.09 -25.79
N SER A 89 10.48 -2.06 -26.97
CA SER A 89 11.84 -2.55 -27.18
C SER A 89 12.90 -1.56 -26.67
N LEU A 90 14.12 -2.04 -26.44
CA LEU A 90 15.24 -1.19 -26.01
C LEU A 90 15.48 -0.01 -26.96
N GLU A 91 15.37 -0.23 -28.27
CA GLU A 91 15.61 0.80 -29.28
C GLU A 91 14.55 1.91 -29.22
N GLN A 92 13.28 1.56 -29.05
CA GLN A 92 12.19 2.52 -28.85
C GLN A 92 12.37 3.28 -27.53
N PHE A 93 12.75 2.56 -26.48
CA PHE A 93 12.99 3.14 -25.16
C PHE A 93 14.12 4.18 -25.19
N GLU A 94 15.25 3.87 -25.82
CA GLU A 94 16.37 4.81 -26.00
C GLU A 94 15.99 6.01 -26.85
N LEU A 95 15.21 5.80 -27.92
CA LEU A 95 14.78 6.88 -28.81
C LEU A 95 13.83 7.86 -28.10
N LYS A 96 12.93 7.35 -27.27
CA LYS A 96 11.98 8.18 -26.49
C LYS A 96 12.65 8.84 -25.29
N LEU A 97 13.63 8.19 -24.67
CA LEU A 97 14.47 8.79 -23.63
C LEU A 97 15.48 9.81 -24.16
N ALA A 98 15.57 10.01 -25.48
CA ALA A 98 16.28 11.14 -26.06
C ALA A 98 15.41 12.41 -26.14
N ASP A 99 14.09 12.32 -25.90
CA ASP A 99 13.19 13.47 -25.84
C ASP A 99 13.24 14.11 -24.44
N ASP A 100 13.67 15.37 -24.39
CA ASP A 100 13.74 16.16 -23.16
C ASP A 100 12.41 16.21 -22.39
N ARG A 101 11.27 16.08 -23.09
CA ARG A 101 9.94 16.04 -22.46
C ARG A 101 9.78 14.78 -21.62
N VAL A 102 10.12 13.62 -22.18
CA VAL A 102 10.03 12.32 -21.51
C VAL A 102 10.97 12.27 -20.31
N ILE A 103 12.21 12.77 -20.48
CA ILE A 103 13.18 12.90 -19.37
C ILE A 103 12.61 13.79 -18.25
N ALA A 104 11.97 14.92 -18.58
CA ALA A 104 11.37 15.80 -17.59
C ALA A 104 10.23 15.11 -16.82
N TYR A 105 9.41 14.29 -17.49
CA TYR A 105 8.38 13.49 -16.83
C TYR A 105 8.96 12.48 -15.85
N PHE A 106 9.96 11.69 -16.24
CA PHE A 106 10.61 10.75 -15.34
C PHE A 106 11.24 11.43 -14.13
N ASN A 107 11.91 12.57 -14.33
CA ASN A 107 12.45 13.37 -13.24
C ASN A 107 11.36 13.91 -12.30
N ALA A 108 10.23 14.37 -12.85
CA ALA A 108 9.08 14.81 -12.06
C ALA A 108 8.47 13.68 -11.22
N MET A 109 8.62 12.44 -11.68
CA MET A 109 8.20 11.23 -10.96
C MET A 109 9.25 10.71 -9.98
N GLY A 110 10.39 11.39 -9.84
CA GLY A 110 11.46 11.05 -8.90
C GLY A 110 12.51 10.07 -9.45
N LEU A 111 12.43 9.74 -10.75
CA LEU A 111 13.34 8.82 -11.43
C LEU A 111 14.43 9.62 -12.14
N ASN A 112 15.64 9.62 -11.57
CA ASN A 112 16.79 10.26 -12.21
C ASN A 112 17.40 9.30 -13.24
N ILE A 113 17.05 9.49 -14.51
CA ILE A 113 17.50 8.63 -15.60
C ILE A 113 18.77 9.21 -16.21
N ALA A 114 19.92 8.70 -15.78
CA ALA A 114 21.21 8.99 -16.40
C ALA A 114 21.60 7.98 -17.50
N ASP A 115 20.99 6.79 -17.50
CA ASP A 115 21.36 5.68 -18.39
C ASP A 115 20.12 4.85 -18.75
N ALA A 116 19.60 5.06 -19.96
CA ALA A 116 18.41 4.39 -20.49
C ALA A 116 18.59 2.85 -20.54
N LYS A 117 19.78 2.36 -20.87
CA LYS A 117 20.07 0.92 -20.94
C LYS A 117 19.96 0.28 -19.57
N LYS A 118 20.56 0.90 -18.55
CA LYS A 118 20.48 0.37 -17.17
C LYS A 118 19.05 0.35 -16.66
N LEU A 119 18.28 1.41 -16.93
CA LEU A 119 16.88 1.45 -16.55
C LEU A 119 16.09 0.34 -17.26
N PHE A 120 16.28 0.17 -18.57
CA PHE A 120 15.62 -0.87 -19.33
C PHE A 120 15.92 -2.28 -18.76
N THR A 121 17.19 -2.57 -18.46
CA THR A 121 17.58 -3.85 -17.83
C THR A 121 16.98 -4.05 -16.44
N LEU A 122 16.65 -2.98 -15.72
CA LEU A 122 15.96 -3.07 -14.43
C LEU A 122 14.45 -3.27 -14.56
N LEU A 123 13.86 -2.82 -15.68
CA LEU A 123 12.45 -2.98 -15.98
C LEU A 123 12.15 -4.37 -16.61
N ASP A 124 13.00 -4.80 -17.55
CA ASP A 124 12.96 -6.10 -18.25
C ASP A 124 13.33 -7.23 -17.28
N CYS A 125 12.34 -7.64 -16.49
CA CYS A 125 12.50 -8.59 -15.40
C CYS A 125 12.59 -10.03 -15.92
N ASP A 126 11.93 -10.32 -17.04
CA ASP A 126 11.96 -11.63 -17.68
C ASP A 126 13.12 -11.83 -18.66
N GLN A 127 13.88 -10.76 -18.95
CA GLN A 127 14.97 -10.73 -19.94
C GLN A 127 14.49 -11.08 -21.35
N SER A 128 13.24 -10.75 -21.67
CA SER A 128 12.67 -10.94 -23.00
C SER A 128 13.29 -10.01 -24.05
N GLY A 129 13.97 -8.93 -23.61
CA GLY A 129 14.49 -7.87 -24.48
C GLY A 129 13.42 -6.84 -24.87
N SER A 130 12.25 -6.91 -24.25
CA SER A 130 11.14 -5.98 -24.36
C SER A 130 10.57 -5.73 -22.97
N VAL A 131 9.96 -4.56 -22.75
CA VAL A 131 9.29 -4.25 -21.49
C VAL A 131 7.80 -4.14 -21.76
N ASP A 132 7.00 -4.95 -21.07
CA ASP A 132 5.54 -4.84 -21.14
C ASP A 132 5.00 -3.74 -20.20
N ILE A 133 3.70 -3.44 -20.32
CA ILE A 133 3.07 -2.37 -19.54
C ILE A 133 3.10 -2.63 -18.02
N GLU A 134 3.00 -3.89 -17.59
CA GLU A 134 2.99 -4.26 -16.19
C GLU A 134 4.40 -4.22 -15.60
N GLU A 135 5.41 -4.62 -16.38
CA GLU A 135 6.83 -4.46 -16.06
C GLU A 135 7.23 -2.99 -15.99
N PHE A 136 6.78 -2.17 -16.95
CA PHE A 136 7.06 -0.73 -16.98
C PHE A 136 6.46 -0.02 -15.77
N VAL A 137 5.15 -0.18 -15.55
CA VAL A 137 4.43 0.49 -14.46
C VAL A 137 4.92 -0.02 -13.11
N GLY A 138 5.06 -1.34 -12.95
CA GLY A 138 5.51 -1.97 -11.70
C GLY A 138 6.96 -1.63 -11.39
N GLY A 139 7.84 -1.64 -12.39
CA GLY A 139 9.24 -1.30 -12.24
C GLY A 139 9.45 0.18 -11.93
N CYS A 140 8.77 1.09 -12.63
CA CYS A 140 8.83 2.51 -12.31
C CYS A 140 8.25 2.83 -10.92
N TYR A 141 7.15 2.18 -10.51
CA TYR A 141 6.60 2.30 -9.16
C TYR A 141 7.59 1.81 -8.09
N ALA A 142 8.29 0.70 -8.32
CA ALA A 142 9.31 0.19 -7.41
C ALA A 142 10.54 1.11 -7.31
N LEU A 143 10.96 1.70 -8.44
CA LEU A 143 12.11 2.61 -8.51
C LEU A 143 11.83 3.99 -7.90
N GLN A 144 10.56 4.40 -7.79
CA GLN A 144 10.17 5.66 -7.17
C GLN A 144 10.38 5.69 -5.65
N GLY A 145 10.39 4.53 -4.98
CA GLY A 145 10.55 4.41 -3.52
C GLY A 145 11.99 4.50 -3.03
N GLU A 146 12.19 4.70 -1.72
CA GLU A 146 13.52 4.54 -1.09
C GLU A 146 14.09 3.15 -1.38
N SER A 147 15.44 3.00 -1.44
CA SER A 147 16.16 1.84 -2.02
C SER A 147 15.66 0.45 -1.61
N ARG A 148 14.97 0.32 -0.46
CA ARG A 148 14.35 -0.92 0.01
C ARG A 148 13.24 -1.46 -0.91
N ALA A 149 12.48 -0.59 -1.59
CA ALA A 149 11.44 -1.02 -2.53
C ALA A 149 12.04 -1.60 -3.82
N LEU A 150 13.13 -0.98 -4.29
CA LEU A 150 13.92 -1.49 -5.40
C LEU A 150 14.56 -2.85 -5.07
N ASP A 151 15.20 -2.98 -3.91
CA ASP A 151 15.81 -4.23 -3.46
C ASP A 151 14.77 -5.36 -3.36
N MET A 152 13.56 -5.06 -2.86
CA MET A 152 12.46 -6.01 -2.79
C MET A 152 11.96 -6.43 -4.18
N LYS A 153 11.85 -5.49 -5.13
CA LYS A 153 11.41 -5.82 -6.49
C LYS A 153 12.46 -6.63 -7.25
N ILE A 154 13.74 -6.30 -7.09
CA ILE A 154 14.85 -7.10 -7.61
C ILE A 154 14.78 -8.52 -7.04
N MET A 155 14.51 -8.67 -5.74
CA MET A 155 14.36 -9.98 -5.12
C MET A 155 13.17 -10.77 -5.69
N GLU A 156 12.02 -10.12 -5.91
CA GLU A 156 10.84 -10.73 -6.52
C GLU A 156 11.13 -11.22 -7.96
N CYS A 157 11.77 -10.38 -8.77
CA CYS A 157 12.22 -10.73 -10.13
C CYS A 157 13.19 -11.93 -10.11
N GLN A 158 14.21 -11.89 -9.24
CA GLN A 158 15.16 -13.01 -9.09
C GLN A 158 14.46 -14.31 -8.69
N VAL A 159 13.46 -14.24 -7.80
CA VAL A 159 12.66 -15.41 -7.42
C VAL A 159 11.84 -15.93 -8.58
N HIS A 160 11.25 -15.04 -9.39
CA HIS A 160 10.49 -15.43 -10.58
C HIS A 160 11.38 -16.13 -11.63
N ILE A 161 12.54 -15.54 -11.96
CA ILE A 161 13.52 -16.15 -12.87
C ILE A 161 14.00 -17.50 -12.33
N LEU A 162 14.26 -17.59 -11.03
CA LEU A 162 14.67 -18.83 -10.39
C LEU A 162 13.56 -19.89 -10.45
N HIS A 163 12.31 -19.48 -10.31
CA HIS A 163 11.15 -20.38 -10.44
C HIS A 163 11.04 -20.93 -11.87
N GLU A 164 11.08 -20.08 -12.89
CA GLU A 164 11.04 -20.49 -14.30
C GLU A 164 12.21 -21.43 -14.64
N SER A 165 13.42 -21.07 -14.20
CA SER A 165 14.62 -21.91 -14.37
C SER A 165 14.45 -23.27 -13.70
N PHE A 166 13.82 -23.31 -12.52
CA PHE A 166 13.56 -24.55 -11.78
C PHE A 166 12.53 -25.43 -12.50
N VAL A 167 11.46 -24.84 -13.03
CA VAL A 167 10.45 -25.55 -13.83
C VAL A 167 11.08 -26.15 -15.09
N SER A 168 11.90 -25.38 -15.82
CA SER A 168 12.64 -25.86 -16.99
C SER A 168 13.64 -26.97 -16.63
N PHE A 169 14.30 -26.88 -15.47
CA PHE A 169 15.20 -27.93 -15.01
C PHE A 169 14.46 -29.23 -14.66
N ALA A 170 13.32 -29.12 -13.97
CA ALA A 170 12.49 -30.26 -13.58
C ALA A 170 11.97 -31.02 -14.82
N SER A 171 11.52 -30.30 -15.86
CA SER A 171 11.06 -30.93 -17.10
C SER A 171 12.19 -31.68 -17.83
N THR A 172 13.41 -31.13 -17.81
CA THR A 172 14.60 -31.79 -18.38
C THR A 172 14.95 -33.07 -17.62
N LEU A 173 14.89 -33.03 -16.28
CA LEU A 173 15.13 -34.20 -15.42
C LEU A 173 14.15 -35.33 -15.71
N GLN A 174 12.88 -35.01 -15.89
CA GLN A 174 11.83 -35.98 -16.23
C GLN A 174 12.07 -36.62 -17.61
N GLN A 175 12.54 -35.85 -18.59
CA GLN A 175 12.92 -36.40 -19.90
C GLN A 175 14.11 -37.36 -19.79
N VAL A 176 15.12 -37.04 -18.98
CA VAL A 176 16.28 -37.91 -18.75
C VAL A 176 15.83 -39.21 -18.07
N GLU A 177 14.96 -39.14 -17.07
CA GLU A 177 14.40 -40.32 -16.39
C GLU A 177 13.69 -41.25 -17.39
N GLU A 178 12.85 -40.70 -18.27
CA GLU A 178 12.19 -41.50 -19.32
C GLU A 178 13.20 -42.14 -20.29
N GLN A 179 14.25 -41.41 -20.69
CA GLN A 179 15.26 -41.96 -21.59
C GLN A 179 16.07 -43.08 -20.95
N VAL A 180 16.44 -42.93 -19.67
CA VAL A 180 17.13 -43.99 -18.91
C VAL A 180 16.24 -45.21 -18.74
N SER A 181 14.95 -45.01 -18.42
CA SER A 181 13.98 -46.11 -18.28
C SER A 181 13.81 -46.89 -19.61
N ARG A 182 13.72 -46.17 -20.74
CA ARG A 182 13.72 -46.77 -22.09
C ARG A 182 14.99 -47.57 -22.39
N LEU A 183 16.18 -47.05 -22.06
CA LEU A 183 17.44 -47.74 -22.28
C LEU A 183 17.60 -49.00 -21.42
N ILE A 184 17.14 -48.97 -20.17
CA ILE A 184 17.15 -50.14 -19.28
C ILE A 184 16.22 -51.22 -19.84
N SER A 185 14.99 -50.87 -20.26
CA SER A 185 14.04 -51.84 -20.84
C SER A 185 14.56 -52.50 -22.12
N ILE A 186 15.29 -51.79 -22.97
CA ILE A 186 15.90 -52.35 -24.19
C ILE A 186 17.04 -53.33 -23.87
N ARG A 187 17.81 -53.08 -22.80
CA ARG A 187 18.96 -53.91 -22.42
C ARG A 187 18.59 -55.18 -21.64
N THR A 188 17.39 -55.23 -21.07
CA THR A 188 16.85 -56.40 -20.34
C THR A 188 16.09 -57.41 -21.21
N LEU A 189 15.96 -57.16 -22.52
CA LEU A 189 15.48 -58.11 -23.53
C LEU A 189 16.65 -58.79 -24.24
#